data_AF-U7LFC8-F1
#
_entry.id   AF-U7LFC8-F1
#
_cell.length_a   1.000
_cell.length_b   1.000
_cell.length_c   1.000
_cell.angle_alpha   90.00
_cell.angle_beta   90.00
_cell.angle_gamma   90.00
#
_symmetry.space_group_name_H-M   'P 1'
#
loop_
_entity.id
_entity.type
_entity.pdbx_description
1 polymer ?
#
loop_
_entity_poly.entity_id
_entity_poly.type
_entity_poly.pdbx_seq_one_letter_code
_entity_poly.pdbx_strand_id
1 'polypeptide(L)'
;MLAAAEGRRRDEDMADLAGLKFAVRVDQSGSLLRDYQTAQNWQKDPQASAKLITRYFLSDAAFVAAIESEDREQLENFAENLNRPVFPLYLGRRSCPAPPNVVLGVVEKPAVTALQEHGTWHATKEYMKSSGGEVSLPIYRDSLPGESGVACQDVPNSFDPQHRKYSWRTVVQKEFANVDNPLDSAERRPDPFLEAVMNV
;
A
#
# COMPACT_ATOMS: atom_id res chain seq x y z
N MET A 1 -1.96 -6.18 -7.44
CA MET A 1 -1.96 -7.36 -6.57
C MET A 1 -3.20 -8.20 -6.81
N LEU A 2 -4.41 -7.62 -6.72
CA LEU A 2 -5.68 -8.32 -7.02
C LEU A 2 -5.65 -9.13 -8.32
N ALA A 3 -5.34 -8.48 -9.45
CA ALA A 3 -5.19 -9.17 -10.74
C ALA A 3 -4.22 -10.38 -10.72
N ALA A 4 -3.14 -10.30 -9.94
CA ALA A 4 -2.18 -11.40 -9.82
C ALA A 4 -2.74 -12.55 -8.97
N ALA A 5 -3.50 -12.22 -7.93
CA ALA A 5 -4.18 -13.20 -7.07
C ALA A 5 -5.23 -13.98 -7.86
N GLU A 6 -6.01 -13.29 -8.69
CA GLU A 6 -7.02 -13.87 -9.60
C GLU A 6 -6.42 -14.64 -10.78
N GLY A 7 -5.11 -14.48 -11.04
CA GLY A 7 -4.44 -15.16 -12.15
C GLY A 7 -4.56 -14.46 -13.51
N ARG A 8 -4.96 -13.19 -13.55
CA ARG A 8 -5.02 -12.40 -14.79
C ARG A 8 -3.64 -12.23 -15.41
N ARG A 9 -3.58 -12.41 -16.73
CA ARG A 9 -2.46 -12.06 -17.59
C ARG A 9 -2.37 -10.54 -17.74
N ARG A 10 -1.30 -10.09 -18.39
CA ARG A 10 -0.95 -8.66 -18.45
C ARG A 10 -1.74 -7.89 -19.51
N ASP A 11 -2.24 -8.60 -20.49
CA ASP A 11 -3.02 -8.13 -21.64
C ASP A 11 -4.53 -8.23 -21.41
N GLU A 12 -4.96 -8.79 -20.27
CA GLU A 12 -6.37 -8.83 -19.88
C GLU A 12 -6.88 -7.46 -19.41
N ASP A 13 -8.19 -7.28 -19.51
CA ASP A 13 -8.86 -6.03 -19.12
C ASP A 13 -8.77 -5.78 -17.61
N MET A 14 -8.62 -4.51 -17.27
CA MET A 14 -8.44 -3.97 -15.93
C MET A 14 -9.58 -3.04 -15.52
N ALA A 15 -10.58 -2.81 -16.38
CA ALA A 15 -11.62 -1.82 -16.17
C ALA A 15 -12.42 -2.00 -14.86
N ASP A 16 -12.73 -3.24 -14.51
CA ASP A 16 -13.44 -3.57 -13.26
C ASP A 16 -12.59 -3.24 -12.02
N LEU A 17 -11.30 -3.55 -12.04
CA LEU A 17 -10.37 -3.23 -10.95
C LEU A 17 -10.06 -1.73 -10.88
N ALA A 18 -10.04 -1.04 -12.02
CA ALA A 18 -9.83 0.40 -12.10
C ALA A 18 -11.04 1.20 -11.59
N GLY A 19 -12.24 0.59 -11.54
CA GLY A 19 -13.46 1.20 -11.00
C GLY A 19 -13.61 1.12 -9.48
N LEU A 20 -12.75 0.36 -8.79
CA LEU A 20 -12.82 0.19 -7.34
C LEU A 20 -12.39 1.47 -6.61
N LYS A 21 -13.09 1.78 -5.52
CA LYS A 21 -12.63 2.84 -4.61
C LYS A 21 -11.52 2.29 -3.73
N PHE A 22 -10.50 3.12 -3.52
CA PHE A 22 -9.32 2.73 -2.76
C PHE A 22 -8.97 3.77 -1.71
N ALA A 23 -8.80 3.32 -0.47
CA ALA A 23 -8.32 4.15 0.62
C ALA A 23 -7.16 3.45 1.34
N VAL A 24 -6.19 4.22 1.84
CA VAL A 24 -5.00 3.71 2.51
C VAL A 24 -4.76 4.50 3.78
N ARG A 25 -4.73 3.82 4.92
CA ARG A 25 -4.24 4.33 6.18
C ARG A 25 -2.75 4.05 6.32
N VAL A 26 -1.98 5.06 6.72
CA VAL A 26 -0.55 4.92 6.98
C VAL A 26 -0.35 4.58 8.46
N ASP A 27 0.02 3.33 8.75
CA ASP A 27 0.28 2.89 10.13
C ASP A 27 1.72 3.17 10.55
N GLN A 28 2.65 3.13 9.59
CA GLN A 28 4.04 3.52 9.77
C GLN A 28 4.60 4.01 8.44
N SER A 29 5.00 5.28 8.36
CA SER A 29 5.45 5.90 7.10
C SER A 29 6.72 5.25 6.51
N GLY A 30 7.55 4.68 7.39
CA GLY A 30 8.83 4.05 7.03
C GLY A 30 9.90 5.05 6.59
N SER A 31 10.94 4.53 5.92
CA SER A 31 12.07 5.32 5.44
C SER A 31 12.44 4.98 3.98
N LEU A 32 12.95 5.97 3.25
CA LEU A 32 13.34 5.78 1.86
C LEU A 32 14.70 5.06 1.77
N LEU A 33 14.70 3.85 1.21
CA LEU A 33 15.89 3.07 0.91
C LEU A 33 16.30 3.27 -0.56
N ARG A 34 17.55 3.70 -0.78
CA ARG A 34 18.16 3.80 -2.11
C ARG A 34 19.05 2.59 -2.38
N ASP A 35 18.64 1.77 -3.35
CA ASP A 35 19.31 0.54 -3.74
C ASP A 35 20.02 0.68 -5.09
N TYR A 36 21.28 0.24 -5.14
CA TYR A 36 22.14 0.30 -6.33
C TYR A 36 22.23 -1.07 -6.96
N GLN A 37 21.53 -1.27 -8.08
CA GLN A 37 21.44 -2.55 -8.75
C GLN A 37 22.28 -2.55 -10.03
N THR A 38 23.17 -3.53 -10.17
CA THR A 38 23.93 -3.75 -11.41
C THR A 38 23.30 -4.88 -12.21
N ALA A 39 23.17 -4.66 -13.52
CA ALA A 39 22.74 -5.66 -14.48
C ALA A 39 23.84 -5.86 -15.52
N GLN A 40 24.40 -7.06 -15.57
CA GLN A 40 25.46 -7.43 -16.51
C GLN A 40 25.06 -8.73 -17.20
N ASN A 41 25.21 -8.78 -18.53
CA ASN A 41 24.93 -9.97 -19.30
C ASN A 41 26.15 -10.91 -19.36
N TRP A 42 26.70 -11.22 -18.17
CA TRP A 42 27.97 -11.95 -18.03
C TRP A 42 27.92 -13.36 -18.63
N GLN A 43 26.73 -13.97 -18.74
CA GLN A 43 26.53 -15.28 -19.34
C GLN A 43 26.74 -15.29 -20.86
N LYS A 44 26.48 -14.16 -21.55
CA LYS A 44 26.75 -14.03 -22.99
C LYS A 44 28.13 -13.45 -23.28
N ASP A 45 28.56 -12.51 -22.45
CA ASP A 45 29.86 -11.85 -22.55
C ASP A 45 30.37 -11.53 -21.14
N PRO A 46 31.36 -12.26 -20.61
CA PRO A 46 31.94 -12.03 -19.29
C PRO A 46 32.55 -10.64 -19.12
N GLN A 47 32.89 -9.95 -20.21
CA GLN A 47 33.47 -8.60 -20.21
C GLN A 47 32.44 -7.50 -20.50
N ALA A 48 31.15 -7.86 -20.62
CA ALA A 48 30.09 -6.90 -20.88
C ALA A 48 30.07 -5.81 -19.80
N SER A 49 29.91 -4.54 -20.20
CA SER A 49 29.78 -3.46 -19.23
C SER A 49 28.53 -3.63 -18.37
N ALA A 50 28.69 -3.49 -17.05
CA ALA A 50 27.56 -3.50 -16.14
C ALA A 50 26.73 -2.22 -16.31
N LYS A 51 25.40 -2.35 -16.40
CA LYS A 51 24.48 -1.22 -16.32
C LYS A 51 24.10 -1.01 -14.86
N LEU A 52 24.33 0.20 -14.35
CA LEU A 52 23.90 0.59 -13.01
C LEU A 52 22.49 1.18 -13.06
N ILE A 53 21.61 0.71 -12.19
CA ILE A 53 20.23 1.17 -12.04
C ILE A 53 20.01 1.50 -10.56
N THR A 54 19.58 2.72 -10.28
CA THR A 54 19.18 3.12 -8.93
C THR A 54 17.69 2.89 -8.76
N ARG A 55 17.29 2.20 -7.69
CA ARG A 55 15.89 1.98 -7.34
C ARG A 55 15.62 2.45 -5.91
N TYR A 56 14.44 2.99 -5.70
CA TYR A 56 13.99 3.43 -4.39
C TYR A 56 12.90 2.51 -3.86
N PHE A 57 12.96 2.23 -2.56
CA PHE A 57 12.04 1.40 -1.80
C PHE A 57 11.63 2.13 -0.51
N LEU A 58 10.48 1.77 0.05
CA LEU A 58 10.15 2.11 1.43
C LEU A 58 10.54 0.94 2.32
N SER A 59 11.35 1.20 3.35
CA SER A 59 11.74 0.25 4.39
C SER A 59 10.95 0.53 5.66
N ASP A 60 10.63 -0.52 6.41
CA ASP A 60 9.94 -0.44 7.70
C ASP A 60 8.65 0.41 7.61
N ALA A 61 7.93 0.28 6.49
CA ALA A 61 6.66 0.95 6.28
C ALA A 61 5.51 -0.05 6.44
N ALA A 62 4.38 0.42 6.95
CA ALA A 62 3.18 -0.37 7.12
C ALA A 62 1.93 0.43 6.78
N PHE A 63 1.01 -0.23 6.09
CA PHE A 63 -0.20 0.37 5.55
C PHE A 63 -1.38 -0.58 5.74
N VAL A 64 -2.55 -0.01 6.00
CA VAL A 64 -3.82 -0.73 5.90
C VAL A 64 -4.59 -0.16 4.72
N ALA A 65 -4.90 -1.01 3.74
CA ALA A 65 -5.64 -0.62 2.57
C ALA A 65 -7.08 -1.15 2.64
N ALA A 66 -8.04 -0.29 2.30
CA ALA A 66 -9.44 -0.66 2.12
C ALA A 66 -9.82 -0.52 0.65
N ILE A 67 -10.52 -1.54 0.15
CA ILE A 67 -11.07 -1.61 -1.19
C ILE A 67 -12.58 -1.63 -1.04
N GLU A 68 -13.26 -0.69 -1.67
CA GLU A 68 -14.71 -0.57 -1.62
C GLU A 68 -15.31 -0.86 -3.01
N SER A 69 -16.33 -1.71 -3.00
CA SER A 69 -17.17 -2.05 -4.14
C SER A 69 -18.62 -2.07 -3.69
N GLU A 70 -19.54 -1.79 -4.61
CA GLU A 70 -20.97 -1.98 -4.39
C GLU A 70 -21.34 -3.48 -4.40
N ASP A 71 -20.48 -4.32 -4.99
CA ASP A 71 -20.64 -5.76 -5.06
C ASP A 71 -19.84 -6.44 -3.94
N ARG A 72 -20.56 -6.96 -2.95
CA ARG A 72 -19.98 -7.72 -1.83
C ARG A 72 -19.34 -9.02 -2.29
N GLU A 73 -19.94 -9.73 -3.24
CA GLU A 73 -19.42 -11.01 -3.73
C GLU A 73 -18.06 -10.80 -4.42
N GLN A 74 -17.90 -9.70 -5.15
CA GLN A 74 -16.62 -9.31 -5.71
C GLN A 74 -15.53 -9.13 -4.64
N LEU A 75 -15.83 -8.49 -3.51
CA LEU A 75 -14.88 -8.32 -2.41
C LEU A 75 -14.54 -9.64 -1.72
N GLU A 76 -15.51 -10.53 -1.54
CA GLU A 76 -15.31 -11.86 -0.99
C GLU A 76 -14.43 -12.71 -1.91
N ASN A 77 -14.65 -12.64 -3.22
CA ASN A 77 -13.79 -13.27 -4.23
C ASN A 77 -12.36 -12.74 -4.20
N PHE A 78 -12.15 -11.42 -4.04
CA PHE A 78 -10.81 -10.87 -3.85
C PHE A 78 -10.14 -11.41 -2.58
N ALA A 79 -10.86 -11.48 -1.48
CA ALA A 79 -10.36 -12.01 -0.22
C ALA A 79 -9.95 -13.49 -0.36
N GLU A 80 -10.76 -14.31 -1.02
CA GLU A 80 -10.43 -15.72 -1.27
C GLU A 80 -9.17 -15.85 -2.15
N ASN A 81 -9.13 -15.12 -3.28
CA ASN A 81 -8.01 -15.16 -4.20
C ASN A 81 -6.71 -14.66 -3.57
N LEU A 82 -6.76 -13.65 -2.71
CA LEU A 82 -5.58 -13.17 -1.98
C LEU A 82 -5.04 -14.22 -0.98
N ASN A 83 -5.92 -15.04 -0.40
CA ASN A 83 -5.53 -16.15 0.47
C ASN A 83 -5.03 -17.38 -0.30
N ARG A 84 -5.47 -17.55 -1.56
CA ARG A 84 -5.10 -18.67 -2.44
C ARG A 84 -4.66 -18.17 -3.82
N PRO A 85 -3.57 -17.39 -3.91
CA PRO A 85 -3.26 -16.65 -5.13
C PRO A 85 -2.72 -17.55 -6.23
N VAL A 86 -3.15 -17.29 -7.47
CA VAL A 86 -2.65 -18.01 -8.66
C VAL A 86 -1.20 -17.63 -8.97
N PHE A 87 -0.83 -16.36 -8.81
CA PHE A 87 0.55 -15.89 -8.94
C PHE A 87 1.13 -15.38 -7.61
N PRO A 88 2.45 -15.47 -7.39
CA PRO A 88 3.08 -14.95 -6.19
C PRO A 88 2.77 -13.46 -5.94
N LEU A 89 2.38 -13.13 -4.70
CA LEU A 89 2.04 -11.78 -4.29
C LEU A 89 3.27 -11.01 -3.81
N TYR A 90 3.35 -9.74 -4.20
CA TYR A 90 4.44 -8.84 -3.84
C TYR A 90 3.95 -7.40 -3.69
N LEU A 91 4.64 -6.62 -2.86
CA LEU A 91 4.39 -5.22 -2.59
C LEU A 91 5.20 -4.36 -3.58
N GLY A 92 4.57 -4.06 -4.71
CA GLY A 92 5.18 -3.28 -5.80
C GLY A 92 6.15 -4.09 -6.66
N ARG A 93 7.32 -4.47 -6.12
CA ARG A 93 8.36 -5.23 -6.85
C ARG A 93 8.46 -6.66 -6.32
N ARG A 94 8.81 -7.61 -7.19
CA ARG A 94 8.99 -9.04 -6.83
C ARG A 94 9.99 -9.30 -5.71
N SER A 95 10.94 -8.39 -5.47
CA SER A 95 11.89 -8.46 -4.36
C SER A 95 11.28 -8.14 -3.00
N CYS A 96 10.04 -7.65 -2.95
CA CYS A 96 9.31 -7.29 -1.75
C CYS A 96 8.11 -8.25 -1.61
N PRO A 97 8.30 -9.48 -1.11
CA PRO A 97 7.21 -10.44 -0.95
C PRO A 97 6.12 -9.90 -0.03
N ALA A 98 4.86 -10.19 -0.34
CA ALA A 98 3.74 -9.83 0.53
C ALA A 98 3.70 -10.73 1.78
N PRO A 99 3.28 -10.21 2.95
CA PRO A 99 3.11 -11.03 4.14
C PRO A 99 1.94 -12.03 3.96
N PRO A 100 1.95 -13.16 4.70
CA PRO A 100 0.92 -14.19 4.54
C PRO A 100 -0.48 -13.75 4.99
N ASN A 101 -0.58 -12.73 5.84
CA ASN A 101 -1.82 -12.20 6.42
C ASN A 101 -2.25 -10.88 5.75
N VAL A 102 -2.22 -10.82 4.42
CA VAL A 102 -2.57 -9.60 3.66
C VAL A 102 -4.07 -9.24 3.76
N VAL A 103 -4.94 -10.22 4.00
CA VAL A 103 -6.38 -10.02 4.15
C VAL A 103 -6.73 -9.87 5.63
N LEU A 104 -7.26 -8.69 6.00
CA LEU A 104 -7.74 -8.42 7.36
C LEU A 104 -9.21 -8.77 7.56
N GLY A 105 -10.02 -8.70 6.49
CA GLY A 105 -11.44 -9.07 6.51
C GLY A 105 -12.25 -8.31 5.47
N VAL A 106 -13.53 -8.67 5.37
CA VAL A 106 -14.55 -7.97 4.57
C VAL A 106 -15.61 -7.44 5.54
N VAL A 107 -15.94 -6.16 5.44
CA VAL A 107 -16.85 -5.46 6.35
C VAL A 107 -17.88 -4.64 5.58
N GLU A 108 -19.08 -4.48 6.14
CA GLU A 108 -20.16 -3.70 5.54
C GLU A 108 -20.09 -2.22 5.94
N LYS A 109 -18.99 -1.56 5.57
CA LYS A 109 -18.76 -0.13 5.85
C LYS A 109 -18.06 0.54 4.67
N PRO A 110 -18.24 1.85 4.45
CA PRO A 110 -17.43 2.60 3.51
C PRO A 110 -15.93 2.49 3.82
N ALA A 111 -15.07 2.56 2.80
CA ALA A 111 -13.63 2.29 2.93
C ALA A 111 -12.98 3.11 4.04
N VAL A 112 -13.27 4.42 4.08
CA VAL A 112 -12.73 5.35 5.07
C VAL A 112 -13.20 4.98 6.48
N THR A 113 -14.50 4.75 6.66
CA THR A 113 -15.07 4.39 7.97
C THR A 113 -14.50 3.05 8.46
N ALA A 114 -14.32 2.07 7.56
CA ALA A 114 -13.68 0.81 7.89
C ALA A 114 -12.23 1.01 8.39
N LEU A 115 -11.46 1.90 7.77
CA LEU A 115 -10.09 2.23 8.20
C LEU A 115 -10.05 2.99 9.53
N GLN A 116 -11.03 3.87 9.77
CA GLN A 116 -11.15 4.63 11.01
C GLN A 116 -11.51 3.75 12.22
N GLU A 117 -12.42 2.79 12.01
CA GLU A 117 -12.88 1.91 13.08
C GLU A 117 -12.00 0.65 13.27
N HIS A 118 -11.04 0.42 12.37
CA HIS A 118 -10.06 -0.66 12.52
C HIS A 118 -9.04 -0.32 13.61
N GLY A 119 -9.35 -0.65 14.86
CA GLY A 119 -8.55 -0.24 16.04
C GLY A 119 -7.16 -0.87 16.17
N THR A 120 -6.80 -1.87 15.35
CA THR A 120 -5.45 -2.45 15.40
C THR A 120 -4.45 -1.57 14.67
N TRP A 121 -3.39 -1.16 15.37
CA TRP A 121 -2.24 -0.46 14.81
C TRP A 121 -1.14 -1.43 14.36
N HIS A 122 -0.81 -1.43 13.08
CA HIS A 122 0.19 -2.31 12.46
C HIS A 122 1.54 -1.61 12.29
N ALA A 123 2.20 -1.25 13.40
CA ALA A 123 3.56 -0.72 13.38
C ALA A 123 4.57 -1.66 14.04
N THR A 124 5.87 -1.44 13.82
CA THR A 124 6.91 -2.16 14.55
C THR A 124 6.92 -1.75 16.01
N LYS A 125 7.36 -2.64 16.90
CA LYS A 125 7.44 -2.33 18.34
C LYS A 125 8.35 -1.14 18.60
N GLU A 126 9.44 -1.02 17.84
CA GLU A 126 10.36 0.10 17.92
C GLU A 126 9.68 1.43 17.61
N TYR A 127 8.84 1.46 16.56
CA TYR A 127 8.06 2.65 16.18
C TYR A 127 6.97 3.00 17.20
N MET A 128 6.29 1.97 17.74
CA MET A 128 5.31 2.14 18.81
C MET A 128 5.96 2.70 20.09
N LYS A 129 7.18 2.28 20.44
CA LYS A 129 7.91 2.81 21.60
C LYS A 129 8.21 4.30 21.47
N SER A 130 8.54 4.79 20.27
CA SER A 130 8.83 6.20 20.04
C SER A 130 7.59 7.09 19.85
N SER A 131 6.39 6.52 19.94
CA SER A 131 5.13 7.23 19.71
C SER A 131 4.35 7.47 21.01
N GLY A 132 3.41 8.42 20.95
CA GLY A 132 2.49 8.76 22.04
C GLY A 132 1.54 7.63 22.44
N GLY A 133 0.67 7.89 23.42
CA GLY A 133 -0.35 6.92 23.88
C GLY A 133 -1.53 6.74 22.92
N GLU A 134 -1.86 7.78 22.18
CA GLU A 134 -2.83 7.78 21.09
C GLU A 134 -2.11 8.35 19.87
N VAL A 135 -2.35 7.76 18.70
CA VAL A 135 -1.72 8.20 17.45
C VAL A 135 -2.79 8.47 16.40
N SER A 136 -2.62 9.57 15.67
CA SER A 136 -3.47 9.96 14.54
C SER A 136 -2.82 9.46 13.25
N LEU A 137 -3.47 8.50 12.59
CA LEU A 137 -2.97 7.86 11.39
C LEU A 137 -3.66 8.46 10.14
N PRO A 138 -2.92 9.09 9.22
CA PRO A 138 -3.51 9.73 8.05
C PRO A 138 -4.09 8.69 7.08
N ILE A 139 -5.24 9.03 6.48
CA ILE A 139 -5.91 8.24 5.46
C ILE A 139 -5.87 9.01 4.13
N TYR A 140 -5.39 8.33 3.10
CA TYR A 140 -5.42 8.79 1.71
C TYR A 140 -6.54 8.08 0.96
N ARG A 141 -7.29 8.82 0.15
CA ARG A 141 -8.34 8.27 -0.72
C ARG A 141 -8.51 9.08 -1.99
N ASP A 142 -9.30 8.56 -2.92
CA ASP A 142 -9.71 9.29 -4.11
C ASP A 142 -10.55 10.52 -3.73
N SER A 143 -10.39 11.62 -4.47
CA SER A 143 -11.12 12.87 -4.27
C SER A 143 -12.61 12.73 -4.60
N LEU A 144 -13.47 13.32 -3.78
CA LEU A 144 -14.88 13.51 -4.10
C LEU A 144 -15.08 14.77 -4.98
N PRO A 145 -16.23 14.91 -5.67
CA PRO A 145 -16.52 16.09 -6.46
C PRO A 145 -16.38 17.39 -5.65
N GLY A 146 -15.60 18.33 -6.17
CA GLY A 146 -15.34 19.63 -5.53
C GLY A 146 -14.14 19.64 -4.56
N GLU A 147 -13.47 18.51 -4.33
CA GLU A 147 -12.26 18.46 -3.53
C GLU A 147 -10.99 18.71 -4.37
N SER A 148 -10.07 19.50 -3.82
CA SER A 148 -8.73 19.67 -4.36
C SER A 148 -7.76 18.70 -3.69
N GLY A 149 -6.90 18.06 -4.48
CA GLY A 149 -5.90 17.11 -4.01
C GLY A 149 -4.69 17.03 -4.94
N VAL A 150 -3.90 15.98 -4.76
CA VAL A 150 -2.69 15.72 -5.55
C VAL A 150 -3.04 14.82 -6.73
N ALA A 151 -2.71 15.26 -7.94
CA ALA A 151 -2.88 14.43 -9.14
C ALA A 151 -1.85 13.29 -9.14
N CYS A 152 -2.32 12.05 -9.26
CA CYS A 152 -1.52 10.84 -9.34
C CYS A 152 -1.85 10.08 -10.63
N GLN A 153 -0.83 9.58 -11.34
CA GLN A 153 -1.00 8.80 -12.57
C GLN A 153 -0.79 7.31 -12.30
N ASP A 154 -1.74 6.69 -11.61
CA ASP A 154 -1.63 5.29 -11.14
C ASP A 154 -2.89 4.43 -11.38
N VAL A 155 -3.95 4.98 -11.97
CA VAL A 155 -5.15 4.20 -12.36
C VAL A 155 -4.77 3.27 -13.52
N PRO A 156 -4.85 1.94 -13.36
CA PRO A 156 -4.29 0.99 -14.32
C PRO A 156 -5.24 0.75 -15.49
N ASN A 157 -4.96 1.37 -16.64
CA ASN A 157 -5.72 1.12 -17.87
C ASN A 157 -5.21 -0.10 -18.64
N SER A 158 -3.90 -0.39 -18.57
CA SER A 158 -3.30 -1.57 -19.19
C SER A 158 -1.98 -1.94 -18.51
N PHE A 159 -1.78 -3.24 -18.28
CA PHE A 159 -0.51 -3.80 -17.83
C PHE A 159 0.30 -4.49 -18.93
N ASP A 160 -0.16 -4.44 -20.19
CA ASP A 160 0.55 -5.05 -21.31
C ASP A 160 1.95 -4.44 -21.42
N PRO A 161 3.04 -5.23 -21.38
CA PRO A 161 4.40 -4.72 -21.55
C PRO A 161 4.61 -3.92 -22.85
N GLN A 162 3.83 -4.17 -23.91
CA GLN A 162 3.90 -3.45 -25.18
C GLN A 162 3.13 -2.13 -25.14
N HIS A 163 2.06 -2.04 -24.33
CA HIS A 163 1.19 -0.86 -24.24
C HIS A 163 0.75 -0.56 -22.81
N ARG A 164 1.72 -0.43 -21.89
CA ARG A 164 1.45 -0.14 -20.48
C ARG A 164 0.91 1.28 -20.33
N LYS A 165 -0.29 1.42 -19.75
CA LYS A 165 -1.00 2.71 -19.73
C LYS A 165 -1.65 2.96 -18.37
N TYR A 166 -1.56 4.21 -17.93
CA TYR A 166 -2.16 4.71 -16.69
C TYR A 166 -2.94 6.00 -16.95
N SER A 167 -4.11 6.13 -16.33
CA SER A 167 -4.85 7.39 -16.25
C SER A 167 -4.61 8.09 -14.91
N TRP A 168 -5.13 9.31 -14.82
CA TRP A 168 -4.99 10.17 -13.67
C TRP A 168 -6.15 9.98 -12.70
N ARG A 169 -5.85 10.07 -11.41
CA ARG A 169 -6.81 10.33 -10.34
C ARG A 169 -6.29 11.43 -9.43
N THR A 170 -7.17 12.01 -8.65
CA THR A 170 -6.80 12.99 -7.64
C THR A 170 -6.92 12.34 -6.28
N VAL A 171 -5.86 12.39 -5.49
CA VAL A 171 -5.78 11.81 -4.14
C VAL A 171 -5.84 12.93 -3.11
N VAL A 172 -6.62 12.74 -2.06
CA VAL A 172 -6.73 13.67 -0.93
C VAL A 172 -6.31 12.98 0.37
N GLN A 173 -5.81 13.78 1.32
CA GLN A 173 -5.53 13.40 2.69
C GLN A 173 -6.35 14.35 3.57
N LYS A 174 -7.55 13.93 3.97
CA LYS A 174 -8.43 14.75 4.82
C LYS A 174 -8.91 14.02 6.07
N GLU A 175 -8.81 12.70 6.07
CA GLU A 175 -9.28 11.86 7.14
C GLU A 175 -8.12 11.25 7.93
N PHE A 176 -8.40 10.95 9.19
CA PHE A 176 -7.48 10.32 10.11
C PHE A 176 -8.22 9.23 10.88
N ALA A 177 -7.48 8.21 11.31
CA ALA A 177 -7.91 7.23 12.30
C ALA A 177 -7.12 7.44 13.59
N ASN A 178 -7.81 7.61 14.70
CA ASN A 178 -7.17 7.65 16.01
C ASN A 178 -7.12 6.23 16.57
N VAL A 179 -5.92 5.77 16.94
CA VAL A 179 -5.74 4.44 17.53
C VAL A 179 -4.89 4.53 18.78
N ASP A 180 -5.23 3.70 19.76
CA ASP A 180 -4.46 3.57 20.98
C ASP A 180 -3.16 2.81 20.72
N ASN A 181 -2.07 3.31 21.28
CA ASN A 181 -0.81 2.61 21.32
C ASN A 181 -0.95 1.41 22.27
N PRO A 182 -0.78 0.16 21.79
CA PRO A 182 -0.99 -1.02 22.62
C PRO A 182 0.12 -1.22 23.67
N LEU A 183 1.20 -0.43 23.65
CA LEU A 183 2.28 -0.52 24.63
C LEU A 183 1.95 0.20 25.94
N ASP A 184 2.36 -0.43 27.05
CA ASP A 184 2.31 0.19 28.38
C ASP A 184 3.09 1.51 28.42
N SER A 185 2.63 2.45 29.25
CA SER A 185 3.26 3.78 29.37
C SER A 185 4.72 3.73 29.82
N ALA A 186 5.09 2.70 30.58
CA ALA A 186 6.47 2.47 31.02
C ALA A 186 7.42 2.03 29.88
N GLU A 187 6.89 1.46 28.80
CA GLU A 187 7.68 1.03 27.63
C GLU A 187 7.85 2.13 26.60
N ARG A 188 6.98 3.14 26.64
CA ARG A 188 6.98 4.28 25.73
C ARG A 188 8.10 5.26 26.07
N ARG A 189 8.74 5.77 25.01
CA ARG A 189 9.77 6.80 25.01
C ARG A 189 9.47 7.75 23.85
N PRO A 190 8.39 8.53 23.94
CA PRO A 190 7.92 9.35 22.83
C PRO A 190 9.02 10.31 22.36
N ASP A 191 9.26 10.33 21.05
CA ASP A 191 10.18 11.25 20.41
C ASP A 191 9.39 12.48 19.92
N PRO A 192 9.67 13.69 20.46
CA PRO A 192 8.99 14.93 20.04
C PRO A 192 9.08 15.21 18.54
N PHE A 193 10.15 14.76 17.86
CA PHE A 193 10.31 14.97 16.43
C PHE A 193 9.43 14.02 15.61
N LEU A 194 9.16 12.82 16.10
CA LEU A 194 8.29 11.86 15.42
C LEU A 194 6.83 12.32 15.47
N GLU A 195 6.39 12.84 16.62
CA GLU A 195 5.05 13.42 16.78
C GLU A 195 4.81 14.59 15.83
N ALA A 196 5.84 15.44 15.61
CA ALA A 196 5.74 16.54 14.66
C ALA A 196 5.60 16.06 13.21
N VAL A 197 6.18 14.90 12.83
CA VAL A 197 6.09 14.36 11.46
C VAL A 197 4.77 13.64 11.20
N MET A 198 4.18 12.99 12.20
CA MET A 198 2.89 12.28 12.03
C MET A 198 1.69 13.23 11.93
N ASN A 199 1.80 14.46 12.43
CA ASN A 199 0.71 15.44 12.51
C ASN A 199 0.68 16.45 11.33
N VAL A 200 1.45 16.22 10.25
CA VAL A 200 1.51 17.09 9.06
C VAL A 200 0.72 16.50 7.89
#